data_AF-A0A956NPJ1-F1
#
_entry.id   AF-A0A956NPJ1-F1
#
_cell.length_a   1.000
_cell.length_b   1.000
_cell.length_c   1.000
_cell.angle_alpha   90.00
_cell.angle_beta   90.00
_cell.angle_gamma   90.00
#
_symmetry.space_group_name_H-M   'P 1'
#
loop_
_entity.id
_entity.type
_entity.pdbx_description
1 polymer ?
#
loop_
_entity_poly.entity_id
_entity_poly.type
_entity_poly.pdbx_seq_one_letter_code
_entity_poly.pdbx_strand_id
1 'polypeptide(L)'
;MTGPADTAPPPSPNPLGDAAATEDLVPVAARAMGAGMSAAVAWAALVIWIALLTVSPTEAPQELSAVDPNATYVNILLFGLLPTPFAAALVGWMLMARLPASWRRGGLVMVAVLGGSVLAMLLTFMVRELAGQHGLLVLAALALGCAVWFGRGAIAATRRLAGP
;
A
#
# COMPACT_ATOMS: atom_id res chain seq x y z
N MET A 1 -57.82 18.27 22.62
CA MET A 1 -57.10 17.22 21.89
C MET A 1 -56.05 17.88 21.02
N THR A 2 -54.80 17.94 21.48
CA THR A 2 -53.66 18.46 20.72
C THR A 2 -52.51 17.50 20.98
N GLY A 3 -52.18 16.67 19.97
CA GLY A 3 -51.11 15.67 20.07
C GLY A 3 -49.73 16.32 20.26
N PRO A 4 -48.75 15.61 20.82
CA PRO A 4 -47.42 16.16 21.02
C PRO A 4 -46.78 16.47 19.67
N ALA A 5 -46.20 17.67 19.58
CA ALA A 5 -45.46 18.13 18.42
C ALA A 5 -44.36 17.13 18.06
N ASP A 6 -44.28 16.76 16.79
CA ASP A 6 -43.16 16.05 16.17
C ASP A 6 -41.86 16.81 16.46
N THR A 7 -41.17 16.44 17.55
CA THR A 7 -39.79 16.84 17.77
C THR A 7 -38.91 15.95 16.93
N ALA A 8 -38.75 16.29 15.65
CA ALA A 8 -37.68 15.73 14.84
C ALA A 8 -36.35 15.99 15.58
N PRO A 9 -35.48 14.99 15.75
CA PRO A 9 -34.20 15.18 16.42
C PRO A 9 -33.37 16.24 15.66
N PRO A 10 -32.55 17.04 16.38
CA PRO A 10 -31.75 18.08 15.74
C PRO A 10 -30.84 17.46 14.67
N PRO A 11 -30.65 18.12 13.52
CA PRO A 11 -29.77 17.63 12.48
C PRO A 11 -28.35 17.48 13.03
N SER A 12 -27.79 16.29 12.83
CA SER A 12 -26.43 15.95 13.22
C SER A 12 -25.43 17.01 12.68
N PRO A 13 -24.51 17.54 13.51
CA PRO A 13 -23.45 18.45 13.04
C PRO A 13 -22.44 17.76 12.13
N ASN A 14 -22.57 16.44 11.93
CA ASN A 14 -21.78 15.71 10.97
C ASN A 14 -22.31 16.00 9.55
N PRO A 15 -21.49 16.58 8.65
CA PRO A 15 -21.89 16.81 7.25
C PRO A 15 -22.20 15.52 6.47
N LEU A 16 -21.99 14.36 7.08
CA LEU A 16 -22.23 13.03 6.53
C LEU A 16 -23.48 12.33 7.12
N GLY A 17 -24.21 12.99 8.02
CA GLY A 17 -25.41 12.44 8.68
C GLY A 17 -25.14 11.26 9.63
N ASP A 18 -26.21 10.70 10.20
CA ASP A 18 -26.16 9.58 11.17
C ASP A 18 -25.61 8.28 10.57
N ALA A 19 -25.54 8.20 9.23
CA ALA A 19 -24.89 7.12 8.50
C ALA A 19 -23.36 7.05 8.71
N ALA A 20 -22.74 8.12 9.22
CA ALA A 20 -21.32 8.13 9.56
C ALA A 20 -21.01 7.65 10.98
N ALA A 21 -22.03 7.42 11.82
CA ALA A 21 -21.87 7.12 13.24
C ALA A 21 -21.79 5.62 13.60
N THR A 22 -22.13 4.69 12.70
CA THR A 22 -22.37 3.29 13.12
C THR A 22 -21.28 2.28 12.83
N GLU A 23 -20.16 2.65 12.20
CA GLU A 23 -19.08 1.68 11.97
C GLU A 23 -17.71 2.36 11.91
N ASP A 24 -16.90 2.19 12.97
CA ASP A 24 -15.51 2.65 13.01
C ASP A 24 -14.68 1.81 12.02
N LEU A 25 -14.73 2.21 10.75
CA LEU A 25 -14.00 1.59 9.63
C LEU A 25 -12.55 2.06 9.55
N VAL A 26 -12.12 2.98 10.43
CA VAL A 26 -10.75 3.51 10.47
C VAL A 26 -9.71 2.41 10.66
N PRO A 27 -9.88 1.42 11.57
CA PRO A 27 -8.92 0.33 11.72
C PRO A 27 -8.84 -0.59 10.48
N VAL A 28 -9.96 -0.78 9.76
CA VAL A 28 -9.99 -1.53 8.50
C VAL A 28 -9.19 -0.79 7.43
N ALA A 29 -9.48 0.50 7.25
CA ALA A 29 -8.80 1.36 6.29
C ALA A 29 -7.31 1.45 6.57
N ALA A 30 -6.91 1.69 7.83
CA ALA A 30 -5.52 1.77 8.24
C ALA A 30 -4.73 0.49 7.92
N ARG A 31 -5.32 -0.68 8.23
CA ARG A 31 -4.69 -1.97 7.90
C ARG A 31 -4.66 -2.25 6.40
N ALA A 32 -5.71 -1.93 5.67
CA ALA A 32 -5.73 -2.10 4.22
C ALA A 32 -4.67 -1.22 3.52
N MET A 33 -4.52 0.04 3.98
CA MET A 33 -3.45 0.93 3.51
C MET A 33 -2.07 0.36 3.85
N GLY A 34 -1.84 -0.05 5.10
CA GLY A 34 -0.57 -0.66 5.51
C GLY A 34 -0.22 -1.91 4.72
N ALA A 35 -1.21 -2.74 4.38
CA ALA A 35 -1.03 -3.90 3.52
C ALA A 35 -0.62 -3.50 2.09
N GLY A 36 -1.29 -2.51 1.50
CA GLY A 36 -0.94 -1.98 0.18
C GLY A 36 0.47 -1.38 0.13
N MET A 37 0.82 -0.55 1.12
CA MET A 37 2.16 0.03 1.25
C MET A 37 3.23 -1.06 1.36
N SER A 38 2.99 -2.07 2.20
CA SER A 38 3.93 -3.18 2.39
C SER A 38 4.08 -4.04 1.13
N ALA A 39 3.00 -4.23 0.36
CA ALA A 39 3.05 -4.94 -0.92
C ALA A 39 3.89 -4.20 -1.97
N ALA A 40 3.79 -2.86 -2.03
CA ALA A 40 4.66 -2.05 -2.89
C ALA A 40 6.14 -2.18 -2.49
N VAL A 41 6.46 -2.11 -1.19
CA VAL A 41 7.84 -2.29 -0.71
C VAL A 41 8.36 -3.68 -1.08
N ALA A 42 7.56 -4.74 -0.87
CA ALA A 42 7.95 -6.11 -1.19
C ALA A 42 8.26 -6.28 -2.68
N TRP A 43 7.38 -5.75 -3.54
CA TRP A 43 7.55 -5.81 -4.99
C TRP A 43 8.78 -5.05 -5.46
N ALA A 44 8.94 -3.79 -5.03
CA ALA A 44 10.10 -2.98 -5.41
C ALA A 44 11.42 -3.60 -4.95
N ALA A 45 11.48 -4.09 -3.71
CA ALA A 45 12.66 -4.75 -3.17
C ALA A 45 13.04 -6.01 -3.98
N LEU A 46 12.04 -6.80 -4.37
CA LEU A 46 12.24 -7.99 -5.20
C LEU A 46 12.76 -7.62 -6.60
N VAL A 47 12.13 -6.63 -7.25
CA VAL A 47 12.54 -6.18 -8.59
C VAL A 47 13.97 -5.65 -8.60
N ILE A 48 14.32 -4.80 -7.62
CA ILE A 48 15.67 -4.26 -7.50
C ILE A 48 16.67 -5.40 -7.22
N TRP A 49 16.33 -6.35 -6.35
CA TRP A 49 17.17 -7.52 -6.11
C TRP A 49 17.40 -8.34 -7.38
N ILE A 50 16.36 -8.60 -8.18
CA ILE A 50 16.47 -9.30 -9.47
C ILE A 50 17.33 -8.52 -10.45
N ALA A 51 17.12 -7.21 -10.59
CA ALA A 51 17.93 -6.37 -11.47
C ALA A 51 19.42 -6.46 -11.13
N LEU A 52 19.74 -6.46 -9.83
CA LEU A 52 21.11 -6.57 -9.34
C LEU A 52 21.76 -7.94 -9.58
N LEU A 53 20.98 -9.01 -9.76
CA LEU A 53 21.54 -10.30 -10.19
C LEU A 53 22.04 -10.27 -11.64
N THR A 54 21.57 -9.33 -12.43
CA THR A 54 21.91 -9.20 -13.85
C THR A 54 22.98 -8.14 -14.13
N VAL A 55 23.45 -7.43 -13.09
CA VAL A 55 24.54 -6.46 -13.21
C VAL A 55 25.87 -7.22 -13.19
N SER A 56 26.64 -7.12 -14.26
CA SER A 56 28.01 -7.64 -14.29
C SER A 56 28.86 -6.87 -13.27
N PRO A 57 29.67 -7.54 -12.42
CA PRO A 57 30.54 -6.88 -11.43
C PRO A 57 31.53 -5.88 -12.05
N THR A 58 31.84 -6.06 -13.34
CA THR A 58 32.75 -5.24 -14.14
C THR A 58 32.09 -4.06 -14.85
N GLU A 59 30.75 -3.96 -14.84
CA GLU A 59 29.99 -2.97 -15.62
C GLU A 59 29.12 -2.06 -14.76
N ALA A 60 29.30 -2.05 -13.43
CA ALA A 60 28.56 -1.14 -12.57
C ALA A 60 28.88 0.32 -12.95
N PRO A 61 27.95 1.08 -13.55
CA PRO A 61 28.26 2.41 -14.05
C PRO A 61 28.52 3.32 -12.85
N GLN A 62 29.74 3.87 -12.77
CA GLN A 62 30.07 4.85 -11.73
C GLN A 62 29.49 6.25 -12.03
N GLU A 63 29.08 6.48 -13.29
CA GLU A 63 28.46 7.72 -13.74
C GLU A 63 27.16 7.44 -14.51
N LEU A 64 26.17 8.34 -14.37
CA LEU A 64 24.86 8.23 -15.03
C LEU A 64 24.97 8.25 -16.57
N SER A 65 26.01 8.91 -17.09
CA SER A 65 26.37 8.98 -18.51
C SER A 65 26.82 7.64 -19.09
N ALA A 66 27.26 6.71 -18.24
CA ALA A 66 27.75 5.39 -18.63
C ALA A 66 26.67 4.29 -18.51
N VAL A 67 25.44 4.64 -18.12
CA VAL A 67 24.31 3.70 -18.07
C VAL A 67 23.84 3.40 -19.49
N ASP A 68 24.06 2.17 -19.96
CA ASP A 68 23.50 1.72 -21.24
C ASP A 68 21.97 1.55 -21.11
N PRO A 69 21.16 2.33 -21.85
CA PRO A 69 19.70 2.22 -21.79
C PRO A 69 19.16 0.86 -22.28
N ASN A 70 19.95 0.11 -23.06
CA ASN A 70 19.56 -1.22 -23.54
C ASN A 70 19.99 -2.35 -22.60
N ALA A 71 20.69 -2.03 -21.50
CA ALA A 71 21.14 -3.04 -20.56
C ALA A 71 19.95 -3.77 -19.90
N THR A 72 20.13 -5.06 -19.65
CA THR A 72 19.07 -5.92 -19.11
C THR A 72 18.57 -5.42 -17.75
N TYR A 73 19.46 -4.99 -16.85
CA TYR A 73 19.07 -4.48 -15.53
C TYR A 73 18.25 -3.18 -15.62
N VAL A 74 18.50 -2.33 -16.61
CA VAL A 74 17.75 -1.08 -16.84
C VAL A 74 16.31 -1.41 -17.25
N ASN A 75 16.13 -2.35 -18.17
CA ASN A 75 14.82 -2.81 -18.60
C ASN A 75 14.05 -3.49 -17.45
N ILE A 76 14.71 -4.31 -16.63
CA ILE A 76 14.09 -4.93 -15.45
C ILE A 76 13.62 -3.86 -14.46
N LEU A 77 14.41 -2.82 -14.21
CA LEU A 77 14.01 -1.74 -13.31
C LEU A 77 12.86 -0.90 -13.89
N LEU A 78 12.94 -0.51 -15.17
CA LEU A 78 11.90 0.27 -15.85
C LEU A 78 10.56 -0.48 -15.86
N PHE A 79 10.53 -1.70 -16.39
CA PHE A 79 9.29 -2.45 -16.53
C PHE A 79 8.86 -3.12 -15.22
N GLY A 80 9.80 -3.47 -14.35
CA GLY A 80 9.52 -4.11 -13.07
C GLY A 80 9.04 -3.15 -11.99
N LEU A 81 9.48 -1.89 -11.97
CA LEU A 81 9.01 -0.91 -10.98
C LEU A 81 7.64 -0.31 -11.35
N LEU A 82 7.26 -0.29 -12.62
CA LEU A 82 5.94 0.20 -13.06
C LEU A 82 4.75 -0.49 -12.34
N PRO A 83 4.75 -1.82 -12.11
CA PRO A 83 3.73 -2.50 -11.31
C PRO A 83 3.69 -2.14 -9.81
N THR A 84 4.70 -1.47 -9.26
CA THR A 84 4.77 -1.13 -7.81
C THR A 84 3.55 -0.35 -7.31
N PRO A 85 3.17 0.79 -7.93
CA PRO A 85 1.93 1.49 -7.57
C PRO A 85 0.68 0.63 -7.78
N PHE A 86 0.66 -0.23 -8.80
CA PHE A 86 -0.48 -1.14 -9.03
C PHE A 86 -0.61 -2.19 -7.92
N ALA A 87 0.50 -2.70 -7.38
CA ALA A 87 0.47 -3.65 -6.26
C ALA A 87 -0.16 -3.00 -5.02
N ALA A 88 0.27 -1.78 -4.66
CA ALA A 88 -0.34 -1.03 -3.56
C ALA A 88 -1.82 -0.73 -3.82
N ALA A 89 -2.14 -0.29 -5.04
CA ALA A 89 -3.50 0.06 -5.42
C ALA A 89 -4.44 -1.15 -5.35
N LEU A 90 -4.03 -2.27 -5.95
CA LEU A 90 -4.82 -3.49 -6.03
C LEU A 90 -5.07 -4.08 -4.63
N VAL A 91 -4.02 -4.23 -3.83
CA VAL A 91 -4.11 -4.78 -2.47
C VAL A 91 -4.97 -3.86 -1.59
N GLY A 92 -4.72 -2.55 -1.60
CA GLY A 92 -5.50 -1.58 -0.84
C GLY A 92 -6.97 -1.59 -1.26
N TRP A 93 -7.24 -1.56 -2.57
CA TRP A 93 -8.60 -1.54 -3.11
C TRP A 93 -9.39 -2.81 -2.76
N MET A 94 -8.77 -3.99 -2.93
CA MET A 94 -9.39 -5.28 -2.61
C MET A 94 -9.72 -5.40 -1.11
N LEU A 95 -8.81 -4.99 -0.23
CA LEU A 95 -9.04 -5.07 1.21
C LEU A 95 -10.04 -4.02 1.71
N MET A 96 -10.20 -2.92 0.98
CA MET A 96 -11.21 -1.89 1.24
C MET A 96 -12.57 -2.21 0.59
N ALA A 97 -12.75 -3.39 0.00
CA ALA A 97 -13.95 -3.76 -0.77
C ALA A 97 -15.29 -3.66 -0.02
N ARG A 98 -15.30 -3.48 1.30
CA ARG A 98 -16.50 -3.30 2.14
C ARG A 98 -16.84 -1.86 2.51
N LEU A 99 -15.97 -0.87 2.30
CA LEU A 99 -16.25 0.54 2.62
C LEU A 99 -17.35 1.12 1.71
N PRO A 100 -18.52 1.54 2.18
CA PRO A 100 -19.67 1.84 1.29
C PRO A 100 -19.43 2.94 0.24
N ALA A 101 -18.56 3.93 0.53
CA ALA A 101 -18.26 5.03 -0.38
C ALA A 101 -17.01 4.76 -1.24
N SER A 102 -17.20 4.56 -2.56
CA SER A 102 -16.12 4.37 -3.53
C SER A 102 -15.13 5.53 -3.59
N TRP A 103 -15.60 6.78 -3.44
CA TRP A 103 -14.75 7.98 -3.36
C TRP A 103 -13.74 7.91 -2.21
N ARG A 104 -14.18 7.46 -1.02
CA ARG A 104 -13.29 7.31 0.15
C ARG A 104 -12.23 6.23 -0.09
N ARG A 105 -12.62 5.11 -0.73
CA ARG A 105 -11.67 4.06 -1.12
C ARG A 105 -10.62 4.58 -2.09
N GLY A 106 -11.05 5.34 -3.10
CA GLY A 106 -10.16 5.95 -4.09
C GLY A 106 -9.11 6.84 -3.43
N GLY A 107 -9.53 7.76 -2.55
CA GLY A 107 -8.61 8.62 -1.81
C GLY A 107 -7.62 7.84 -0.94
N LEU A 108 -8.09 6.85 -0.18
CA LEU A 108 -7.24 6.02 0.67
C LEU A 108 -6.26 5.14 -0.13
N VAL A 109 -6.68 4.67 -1.30
CA VAL A 109 -5.80 3.95 -2.21
C VAL A 109 -4.70 4.87 -2.75
N MET A 110 -5.02 6.11 -3.12
CA MET A 110 -4.00 7.08 -3.53
C MET A 110 -2.96 7.34 -2.43
N VAL A 111 -3.41 7.44 -1.17
CA VAL A 111 -2.50 7.54 -0.02
C VAL A 111 -1.64 6.29 0.14
N ALA A 112 -2.22 5.10 -0.01
CA ALA A 112 -1.47 3.83 0.05
C ALA A 112 -0.43 3.72 -1.07
N VAL A 113 -0.76 4.15 -2.29
CA VAL A 113 0.14 4.17 -3.44
C VAL A 113 1.29 5.14 -3.23
N LEU A 114 0.99 6.39 -2.85
CA LEU A 114 2.00 7.40 -2.60
C LEU A 114 2.92 6.99 -1.44
N GLY A 115 2.33 6.61 -0.29
CA GLY A 115 3.09 6.18 0.88
C GLY A 115 3.90 4.91 0.60
N GLY A 116 3.33 3.95 -0.12
CA GLY A 116 4.01 2.72 -0.52
C GLY A 116 5.19 2.97 -1.46
N SER A 117 5.05 3.89 -2.39
CA SER A 117 6.12 4.27 -3.33
C SER A 117 7.27 4.99 -2.61
N VAL A 118 6.95 5.92 -1.71
CA VAL A 118 7.95 6.63 -0.90
C VAL A 118 8.68 5.66 0.03
N LEU A 119 7.96 4.79 0.73
CA LEU A 119 8.56 3.77 1.59
C LEU A 119 9.40 2.78 0.77
N ALA A 120 8.94 2.36 -0.40
CA ALA A 120 9.70 1.50 -1.28
C ALA A 120 11.05 2.14 -1.65
N MET A 121 11.06 3.39 -2.12
CA MET A 121 12.30 4.12 -2.41
C MET A 121 13.23 4.21 -1.19
N LEU A 122 12.72 4.72 -0.06
CA LEU A 122 13.55 4.95 1.12
C LEU A 122 14.13 3.66 1.70
N LEU A 123 13.29 2.63 1.86
CA LEU A 123 13.70 1.37 2.47
C LEU A 123 14.64 0.59 1.56
N THR A 124 14.35 0.51 0.26
CA THR A 124 15.23 -0.21 -0.68
C THR A 124 16.59 0.47 -0.80
N PHE A 125 16.63 1.81 -0.84
CA PHE A 125 17.88 2.56 -0.81
C PHE A 125 18.68 2.30 0.48
N MET A 126 18.07 2.55 1.65
CA MET A 126 18.74 2.37 2.94
C MET A 126 19.22 0.94 3.16
N VAL A 127 18.39 -0.06 2.84
CA VAL A 127 18.74 -1.48 3.02
C VAL A 127 19.85 -1.89 2.06
N ARG A 128 19.83 -1.39 0.81
CA ARG A 128 20.91 -1.66 -0.14
C ARG A 128 22.24 -1.08 0.33
N GLU A 129 22.24 0.15 0.83
CA GLU A 129 23.45 0.82 1.35
C GLU A 129 24.00 0.12 2.60
N LEU A 130 23.13 -0.27 3.53
CA LEU A 130 23.54 -0.80 4.84
C LEU A 130 23.80 -2.32 4.85
N ALA A 131 23.03 -3.10 4.08
CA ALA A 131 23.01 -4.56 4.12
C ALA A 131 23.29 -5.20 2.74
N GLY A 132 23.61 -4.40 1.73
CA GLY A 132 23.96 -4.87 0.40
C GLY A 132 22.80 -5.54 -0.34
N GLN A 133 23.15 -6.40 -1.31
CA GLN A 133 22.17 -7.07 -2.18
C GLN A 133 21.23 -8.00 -1.42
N HIS A 134 21.76 -8.82 -0.52
CA HIS A 134 20.95 -9.80 0.21
C HIS A 134 19.97 -9.15 1.18
N GLY A 135 20.26 -7.94 1.67
CA GLY A 135 19.34 -7.15 2.46
C GLY A 135 18.01 -6.90 1.77
N LEU A 136 18.01 -6.71 0.44
CA LEU A 136 16.78 -6.48 -0.33
C LEU A 136 15.85 -7.70 -0.35
N LEU A 137 16.41 -8.91 -0.39
CA LEU A 137 15.62 -10.13 -0.31
C LEU A 137 14.96 -10.29 1.07
N VAL A 138 15.71 -9.96 2.13
CA VAL A 138 15.18 -9.96 3.50
C VAL A 138 14.09 -8.91 3.65
N LEU A 139 14.30 -7.70 3.12
CA LEU A 139 13.30 -6.64 3.10
C LEU A 139 12.04 -7.09 2.35
N ALA A 140 12.18 -7.73 1.19
CA ALA A 140 11.04 -8.24 0.42
C ALA A 140 10.23 -9.27 1.22
N ALA A 141 10.90 -10.21 1.89
CA ALA A 141 10.25 -11.22 2.72
C ALA A 141 9.54 -10.60 3.94
N LEU A 142 10.18 -9.67 4.64
CA LEU A 142 9.60 -8.97 5.79
C LEU A 142 8.39 -8.11 5.37
N ALA A 143 8.54 -7.35 4.29
CA ALA A 143 7.46 -6.51 3.75
C ALA A 143 6.27 -7.37 3.28
N LEU A 144 6.52 -8.52 2.65
CA LEU A 144 5.45 -9.46 2.29
C LEU A 144 4.76 -10.03 3.54
N GLY A 145 5.54 -10.38 4.58
CA GLY A 145 4.99 -10.79 5.87
C GLY A 145 4.10 -9.72 6.51
N CYS A 146 4.53 -8.46 6.50
CA CYS A 146 3.74 -7.31 6.94
C CYS A 146 2.46 -7.14 6.10
N ALA A 147 2.56 -7.26 4.77
CA ALA A 147 1.41 -7.16 3.87
C ALA A 147 0.34 -8.22 4.20
N VAL A 148 0.77 -9.47 4.41
CA VAL A 148 -0.11 -10.57 4.82
C VAL A 148 -0.70 -10.32 6.21
N TRP A 149 0.11 -9.89 7.17
CA TRP A 149 -0.33 -9.62 8.54
C TRP A 149 -1.38 -8.51 8.60
N PHE A 150 -1.13 -7.39 7.94
CA PHE A 150 -2.08 -6.29 7.82
C PHE A 150 -3.34 -6.71 7.05
N GLY A 151 -3.20 -7.45 5.95
CA GLY A 151 -4.34 -7.95 5.18
C GLY A 151 -5.25 -8.87 6.00
N ARG A 152 -4.67 -9.83 6.74
CA ARG A 152 -5.42 -10.67 7.68
C ARG A 152 -6.12 -9.85 8.76
N GLY A 153 -5.45 -8.83 9.29
CA GLY A 153 -6.03 -7.92 10.27
C GLY A 153 -7.18 -7.07 9.73
N ALA A 154 -7.13 -6.67 8.44
CA ALA A 154 -8.21 -5.95 7.78
C ALA A 154 -9.43 -6.87 7.54
N ILE A 155 -9.20 -8.12 7.12
CA ILE A 155 -10.25 -9.13 6.94
C ILE A 155 -10.90 -9.49 8.28
N ALA A 156 -10.11 -9.65 9.34
CA ALA A 156 -10.63 -9.95 10.68
C ALA A 156 -11.46 -8.78 11.23
N ALA A 157 -11.00 -7.54 11.03
CA ALA A 157 -11.76 -6.35 11.43
C ALA A 157 -13.09 -6.24 10.68
N THR A 158 -13.09 -6.45 9.37
CA THR A 158 -14.33 -6.44 8.58
C THR A 158 -15.32 -7.53 8.94
N ARG A 159 -14.86 -8.71 9.38
CA ARG A 159 -15.76 -9.77 9.89
C ARG A 159 -16.44 -9.41 11.20
N ARG A 160 -15.75 -8.72 12.10
CA ARG A 160 -16.33 -8.27 13.38
C ARG A 160 -17.47 -7.27 13.19
N LEU A 161 -17.37 -6.46 12.15
CA LEU A 161 -18.37 -5.46 11.79
C LEU A 161 -19.63 -6.08 11.17
N ALA A 162 -19.49 -7.21 10.47
CA ALA A 162 -20.60 -7.88 9.81
C ALA A 162 -21.55 -8.66 10.74
N GLY A 163 -21.27 -8.76 12.05
CA GLY A 163 -22.03 -9.58 13.00
C GLY A 163 -21.91 -11.10 12.75
N PRO A 164 -22.23 -11.96 13.74
CA PRO A 164 -22.39 -13.40 13.54
C PRO A 164 -23.59 -13.74 12.65
#